data_AF-A0A0C9ZGI7-F1
#
_entry.id   AF-A0A0C9ZGI7-F1
#
_cell.length_a   1.000
_cell.length_b   1.000
_cell.length_c   1.000
_cell.angle_alpha   90.00
_cell.angle_beta   90.00
_cell.angle_gamma   90.00
#
_symmetry.space_group_name_H-M   'P 1'
#
loop_
_entity.id
_entity.type
_entity.pdbx_description
1 polymer ?
#
loop_
_entity_poly.entity_id
_entity_poly.type
_entity_poly.pdbx_seq_one_letter_code
_entity_poly.pdbx_strand_id
1 'polypeptide(L)'
;WTDADVDVLLDLAIAHKASAGEWMNFKAMFWNTASAALSNPARGGPKTARVCKEKWKRLRKMFEVVNCIKNTLGFAYLNELGANISLENEAMWSDFVKKHKDIDPFQNRGWLHYKKMKQLMPSKGKGLN
;
A
#
# COMPACT_ATOMS: atom_id res chain seq x y z
N TRP A 1 -7.35 7.65 8.43
CA TRP A 1 -6.91 6.31 8.01
C TRP A 1 -6.15 5.70 9.17
N THR A 2 -6.83 4.88 9.95
CA THR A 2 -6.23 3.94 10.89
C THR A 2 -5.70 2.71 10.14
N ASP A 3 -4.96 1.84 10.81
CA ASP A 3 -4.49 0.57 10.24
C ASP A 3 -5.68 -0.32 9.86
N ALA A 4 -6.69 -0.42 10.75
CA ALA A 4 -7.94 -1.13 10.49
C ALA A 4 -8.70 -0.59 9.26
N ASP A 5 -8.71 0.73 9.05
CA ASP A 5 -9.33 1.32 7.86
C ASP A 5 -8.64 0.87 6.56
N VAL A 6 -7.30 0.79 6.60
CA VAL A 6 -6.50 0.35 5.47
C VAL A 6 -6.70 -1.14 5.25
N ASP A 7 -6.78 -1.93 6.33
CA ASP A 7 -7.00 -3.37 6.27
C ASP A 7 -8.34 -3.71 5.58
N VAL A 8 -9.44 -3.05 6.00
CA VAL A 8 -10.75 -3.17 5.35
C VAL A 8 -10.68 -2.82 3.85
N LEU A 9 -9.98 -1.75 3.49
CA LEU A 9 -9.82 -1.37 2.08
C LEU A 9 -9.08 -2.45 1.27
N LEU A 10 -8.05 -3.06 1.87
CA LEU A 10 -7.25 -4.10 1.22
C LEU A 10 -8.00 -5.43 1.13
N ASP A 11 -8.75 -5.84 2.15
CA ASP A 11 -9.57 -7.05 2.11
C ASP A 11 -10.67 -6.93 1.06
N LEU A 12 -11.33 -5.77 0.97
CA LEU A 12 -12.28 -5.50 -0.12
C LEU A 12 -11.59 -5.58 -1.48
N ALA A 13 -10.40 -4.99 -1.62
CA ALA A 13 -9.64 -5.08 -2.87
C ALA A 13 -9.30 -6.54 -3.22
N ILE A 14 -8.96 -7.39 -2.24
CA ILE A 14 -8.65 -8.81 -2.44
C ILE A 14 -9.90 -9.57 -2.87
N ALA A 15 -11.03 -9.34 -2.19
CA ALA A 15 -12.31 -9.97 -2.53
C ALA A 15 -12.78 -9.59 -3.94
N HIS A 16 -12.56 -8.35 -4.36
CA HIS A 16 -12.98 -7.83 -5.66
C HIS A 16 -11.89 -7.87 -6.74
N LYS A 17 -10.74 -8.51 -6.49
CA LYS A 17 -9.58 -8.51 -7.40
C LYS A 17 -9.91 -9.09 -8.79
N ALA A 18 -10.80 -10.08 -8.85
CA ALA A 18 -11.21 -10.74 -10.08
C ALA A 18 -12.03 -9.82 -11.01
N SER A 19 -12.66 -8.78 -10.45
CA SER A 19 -13.45 -7.80 -11.19
C SER A 19 -12.67 -6.51 -11.46
N ALA A 20 -11.42 -6.43 -11.03
CA ALA A 20 -10.57 -5.29 -11.25
C ALA A 20 -9.97 -5.32 -12.67
N GLY A 21 -9.83 -4.16 -13.29
CA GLY A 21 -9.09 -4.06 -14.55
C GLY A 21 -7.58 -4.25 -14.34
N GLU A 22 -6.81 -4.12 -15.43
CA GLU A 22 -5.35 -4.12 -15.35
C GLU A 22 -4.85 -3.18 -14.25
N TRP A 23 -3.79 -3.62 -13.56
CA TRP A 23 -3.20 -2.87 -12.45
C TRP A 23 -4.16 -2.59 -11.29
N MET A 24 -5.18 -3.42 -11.07
CA MET A 24 -6.18 -3.22 -10.03
C MET A 24 -6.89 -1.85 -10.15
N ASN A 25 -7.31 -1.53 -11.38
CA ASN A 25 -8.14 -0.36 -11.66
C ASN A 25 -9.61 -0.72 -11.38
N PHE A 26 -10.10 -0.37 -10.19
CA PHE A 26 -11.46 -0.68 -9.77
C PHE A 26 -12.50 0.30 -10.32
N LYS A 27 -13.68 -0.23 -10.68
CA LYS A 27 -14.84 0.55 -11.16
C LYS A 27 -15.46 1.41 -10.05
N ALA A 28 -16.28 2.39 -10.42
CA ALA A 28 -16.98 3.28 -9.48
C ALA A 28 -17.77 2.51 -8.39
N MET A 29 -18.43 1.41 -8.75
CA MET A 29 -19.19 0.56 -7.83
C MET A 29 -18.35 0.06 -6.66
N PHE A 30 -17.12 -0.39 -6.92
CA PHE A 30 -16.19 -0.82 -5.86
C PHE A 30 -15.88 0.32 -4.89
N TRP A 31 -15.63 1.53 -5.39
CA TRP A 31 -15.31 2.68 -4.54
C TRP A 31 -16.51 3.10 -3.68
N ASN A 32 -17.74 2.93 -4.18
CA ASN A 32 -18.94 3.14 -3.38
C ASN A 32 -19.07 2.08 -2.29
N THR A 33 -18.81 0.80 -2.59
CA THR A 33 -18.76 -0.28 -1.58
C THR A 33 -17.71 0.00 -0.51
N ALA A 34 -16.49 0.39 -0.92
CA ALA A 34 -15.41 0.76 -0.01
C ALA A 34 -15.79 1.96 0.85
N SER A 35 -16.44 2.97 0.26
CA SER A 35 -16.96 4.13 0.99
C SER A 35 -17.98 3.70 2.04
N ALA A 36 -18.94 2.84 1.67
CA ALA A 36 -19.98 2.34 2.56
C ALA A 36 -19.37 1.59 3.76
N ALA A 37 -18.44 0.67 3.50
CA ALA A 37 -17.73 -0.08 4.53
C ALA A 37 -16.88 0.80 5.47
N LEU A 38 -16.45 1.98 5.00
CA LEU A 38 -15.58 2.90 5.74
C LEU A 38 -16.33 4.17 6.21
N SER A 39 -17.66 4.17 6.18
CA SER A 39 -18.52 5.33 6.51
C SER A 39 -18.44 5.76 7.97
N ASN A 40 -18.25 4.79 8.88
CA ASN A 40 -18.13 5.02 10.33
C ASN A 40 -16.71 4.67 10.82
N PRO A 41 -15.68 5.46 10.46
CA PRO A 41 -14.35 5.21 10.98
C PRO A 41 -14.31 5.51 12.49
N ALA A 42 -13.56 4.71 13.25
CA ALA A 42 -13.28 4.98 14.66
C ALA A 42 -12.54 6.34 14.87
N ARG A 43 -11.98 6.92 13.81
CA ARG A 43 -11.21 8.17 13.87
C ARG A 43 -11.25 8.93 12.53
N GLY A 44 -11.58 10.22 12.58
CA GLY A 44 -11.64 11.11 11.41
C GLY A 44 -13.04 11.18 10.76
N GLY A 45 -13.15 11.89 9.63
CA GLY A 45 -14.41 12.05 8.89
C GLY A 45 -14.73 10.88 7.94
N PRO A 46 -15.96 10.83 7.38
CA PRO A 46 -16.40 9.77 6.48
C PRO A 46 -15.47 9.60 5.29
N LYS A 47 -15.11 8.36 4.97
CA LYS A 47 -14.24 8.06 3.84
C LYS A 47 -15.06 7.91 2.59
N THR A 48 -15.24 9.00 1.86
CA THR A 48 -15.94 8.97 0.57
C THR A 48 -15.23 8.08 -0.45
N ALA A 49 -15.94 7.66 -1.49
CA ALA A 49 -15.38 6.90 -2.61
C ALA A 49 -14.12 7.55 -3.21
N ARG A 50 -14.13 8.90 -3.33
CA ARG A 50 -12.98 9.69 -3.78
C ARG A 50 -11.78 9.55 -2.83
N VAL A 51 -12.00 9.66 -1.52
CA VAL A 51 -10.94 9.53 -0.51
C VAL A 51 -10.37 8.11 -0.50
N CYS A 52 -11.20 7.08 -0.67
CA CYS A 52 -10.76 5.68 -0.79
C CYS A 52 -9.87 5.48 -2.03
N LYS A 53 -10.28 6.04 -3.17
CA LYS A 53 -9.50 5.97 -4.42
C LYS A 53 -8.14 6.66 -4.31
N GLU A 54 -8.08 7.84 -3.72
CA GLU A 54 -6.80 8.55 -3.51
C GLU A 54 -5.90 7.81 -2.51
N LYS A 55 -6.47 7.20 -1.46
CA LYS A 55 -5.70 6.35 -0.56
C LYS A 55 -5.12 5.12 -1.26
N TRP A 56 -5.91 4.46 -2.11
CA TRP A 56 -5.45 3.32 -2.91
C TRP A 56 -4.26 3.67 -3.81
N LYS A 57 -4.31 4.82 -4.51
CA LYS A 57 -3.19 5.31 -5.32
C LYS A 57 -1.91 5.46 -4.49
N ARG A 58 -2.02 6.04 -3.29
CA ARG A 58 -0.87 6.21 -2.38
C ARG A 58 -0.31 4.86 -1.91
N LEU A 59 -1.18 3.91 -1.56
CA LEU A 59 -0.77 2.54 -1.17
C LEU A 59 -0.04 1.82 -2.30
N ARG A 60 -0.48 1.99 -3.55
CA ARG A 60 0.20 1.42 -4.72
C ARG A 60 1.58 2.02 -4.94
N LYS A 61 1.70 3.34 -4.91
CA LYS A 61 3.01 4.01 -5.04
C LYS A 61 3.98 3.57 -3.93
N MET A 62 3.47 3.42 -2.71
CA MET A 62 4.23 2.87 -1.59
C MET A 62 4.68 1.43 -1.84
N PHE A 63 3.79 0.59 -2.39
CA PHE A 63 4.16 -0.76 -2.80
C PHE A 63 5.33 -0.77 -3.76
N GLU A 64 5.27 0.05 -4.79
CA GLU A 64 6.30 0.11 -5.83
C GLU A 64 7.64 0.52 -5.24
N VAL A 65 7.65 1.51 -4.34
CA VAL A 65 8.86 1.96 -3.63
C VAL A 65 9.41 0.85 -2.75
N VAL A 66 8.59 0.27 -1.86
CA VAL A 66 9.00 -0.81 -0.96
C VAL A 66 9.48 -2.04 -1.74
N ASN A 67 8.80 -2.38 -2.82
CA ASN A 67 9.19 -3.48 -3.68
C ASN A 67 10.49 -3.18 -4.42
N CYS A 68 10.71 -1.94 -4.88
CA CYS A 68 11.97 -1.51 -5.48
C CYS A 68 13.14 -1.65 -4.49
N ILE A 69 12.97 -1.09 -3.28
CA ILE A 69 13.96 -1.18 -2.20
C ILE A 69 14.27 -2.64 -1.87
N LYS A 70 13.26 -3.50 -1.75
CA LYS A 70 13.46 -4.94 -1.55
C LYS A 70 14.28 -5.60 -2.67
N ASN A 71 14.04 -5.22 -3.93
CA ASN A 71 14.80 -5.75 -5.06
C ASN A 71 16.25 -5.23 -5.07
N THR A 72 16.49 -4.00 -4.61
CA THR A 72 17.82 -3.38 -4.56
C THR A 72 18.65 -3.85 -3.36
N LEU A 73 18.05 -3.96 -2.17
CA LEU A 73 18.76 -4.25 -0.90
C LEU A 73 18.68 -5.72 -0.46
N GLY A 74 17.91 -6.56 -1.17
CA GLY A 74 17.73 -7.96 -0.84
C GLY A 74 16.62 -8.23 0.20
N PHE A 75 16.34 -9.53 0.43
CA PHE A 75 15.16 -10.06 1.14
C PHE A 75 14.99 -9.61 2.60
N ALA A 76 16.00 -9.02 3.24
CA ALA A 76 16.00 -8.67 4.66
C ALA A 76 15.04 -7.52 5.03
N TYR A 77 14.56 -6.75 4.05
CA TYR A 77 13.76 -5.53 4.29
C TYR A 77 12.39 -5.78 4.97
N LEU A 78 11.83 -7.00 4.92
CA LEU A 78 10.37 -7.18 4.99
C LEU A 78 9.79 -8.10 6.07
N ASN A 79 10.60 -8.73 6.93
CA ASN A 79 10.03 -9.59 7.96
C ASN A 79 9.80 -8.84 9.29
N GLU A 80 8.59 -9.03 9.83
CA GLU A 80 8.02 -8.86 11.18
C GLU A 80 8.38 -7.66 12.06
N LEU A 81 9.56 -7.07 11.93
CA LEU A 81 10.03 -6.00 12.81
C LEU A 81 9.82 -4.61 12.23
N GLY A 82 9.66 -4.52 10.91
CA GLY A 82 9.51 -3.25 10.24
C GLY A 82 10.74 -2.41 10.35
N ALA A 83 11.53 -2.37 9.27
CA ALA A 83 12.69 -1.49 9.22
C ALA A 83 13.51 -1.63 10.51
N ASN A 84 14.10 -2.81 10.70
CA ASN A 84 15.47 -2.79 11.18
C ASN A 84 16.27 -2.16 10.02
N ILE A 85 16.14 -0.84 9.86
CA ILE A 85 17.08 -0.05 9.08
C ILE A 85 18.38 -0.26 9.86
N SER A 86 19.11 -1.32 9.50
CA SER A 86 20.53 -1.36 9.76
C SER A 86 21.04 -0.01 9.25
N LEU A 87 21.82 0.68 10.07
CA LEU A 87 22.33 2.04 9.87
C LEU A 87 22.74 2.36 8.41
N GLU A 88 23.21 1.34 7.68
CA GLU A 88 23.56 1.37 6.25
C GLU A 88 22.42 1.77 5.28
N ASN A 89 21.15 1.49 5.60
CA ASN A 89 20.01 1.75 4.70
C ASN A 89 19.23 3.02 5.06
N GLU A 90 19.61 3.70 6.15
CA GLU A 90 18.94 4.91 6.63
C GLU A 90 19.12 6.08 5.67
N ALA A 91 20.30 6.19 5.06
CA ALA A 91 20.62 7.23 4.09
C ALA A 91 19.74 7.09 2.83
N MET A 92 19.55 5.87 2.34
CA MET A 92 18.66 5.60 1.21
C MET A 92 17.21 5.92 1.58
N TRP A 93 16.73 5.44 2.72
CA TRP A 93 15.37 5.74 3.16
C TRP A 93 15.15 7.26 3.37
N SER A 94 16.09 7.96 3.98
CA SER A 94 16.03 9.41 4.20
C SER A 94 16.01 10.20 2.89
N ASP A 95 16.81 9.82 1.89
CA ASP A 95 16.76 10.43 0.55
C ASP A 95 15.40 10.19 -0.13
N PHE A 96 14.82 8.99 0.08
CA PHE A 96 13.50 8.64 -0.44
C PHE A 96 12.36 9.38 0.26
N VAL A 97 12.37 9.53 1.59
CA VAL A 97 11.39 10.34 2.34
C VAL A 97 11.47 11.80 1.92
N LYS A 98 12.69 12.33 1.69
CA LYS A 98 12.86 13.69 1.15
C LYS A 98 12.17 13.86 -0.20
N LYS A 99 12.22 12.85 -1.07
CA LYS A 99 11.54 12.83 -2.38
C LYS A 99 10.04 12.51 -2.30
N HIS A 100 9.61 11.83 -1.24
CA HIS A 100 8.24 11.37 -1.03
C HIS A 100 7.80 11.62 0.42
N LYS A 101 7.54 12.88 0.79
CA LYS A 101 7.14 13.24 2.17
C LYS A 101 5.93 12.45 2.71
N ASP A 102 5.10 11.89 1.83
CA ASP A 102 3.95 11.05 2.19
C ASP A 102 4.30 9.66 2.75
N ILE A 103 5.56 9.21 2.67
CA ILE A 103 6.01 7.88 3.14
C ILE A 103 6.70 7.91 4.52
N ASP A 104 6.98 9.09 5.05
CA ASP A 104 7.56 9.33 6.37
C ASP A 104 6.89 8.52 7.51
N PRO A 105 5.55 8.47 7.65
CA PRO A 105 4.92 7.75 8.76
C PRO A 105 5.04 6.21 8.68
N PHE A 106 5.63 5.67 7.61
CA PHE A 106 5.78 4.23 7.37
C PHE A 106 7.19 3.71 7.61
N GLN A 107 8.13 4.59 8.02
CA GLN A 107 9.53 4.24 8.25
C GLN A 107 9.73 3.21 9.37
N ASN A 108 8.98 3.33 10.48
CA ASN A 108 9.22 2.52 11.69
C ASN A 108 8.10 1.53 11.99
N ARG A 109 7.15 1.37 11.05
CA ARG A 109 6.09 0.37 11.14
C ARG A 109 6.27 -0.52 9.93
N GLY A 110 6.69 -1.76 10.17
CA GLY A 110 6.76 -2.76 9.11
C GLY A 110 5.48 -2.73 8.34
N TRP A 111 5.59 -2.81 7.02
CA TRP A 111 4.40 -2.64 6.22
C TRP A 111 3.56 -3.90 6.32
N LEU A 112 2.74 -3.97 7.37
CA LEU A 112 1.84 -5.07 7.71
C LEU A 112 0.99 -5.47 6.51
N HIS A 113 0.61 -4.47 5.75
CA HIS A 113 -0.17 -4.57 4.53
C HIS A 113 0.63 -5.05 3.30
N TYR A 114 1.96 -5.17 3.34
CA TYR A 114 2.76 -5.59 2.18
C TYR A 114 2.34 -6.97 1.68
N LYS A 115 2.08 -7.93 2.58
CA LYS A 115 1.62 -9.28 2.19
C LYS A 115 0.30 -9.23 1.43
N LYS A 116 -0.67 -8.44 1.91
CA LYS A 116 -1.97 -8.22 1.25
C LYS A 116 -1.79 -7.49 -0.08
N MET A 117 -0.97 -6.44 -0.11
CA MET A 117 -0.73 -5.66 -1.33
C MET A 117 0.04 -6.45 -2.39
N LYS A 118 0.96 -7.35 -2.01
CA LYS A 118 1.64 -8.26 -2.92
C LYS A 118 0.68 -9.24 -3.60
N GLN A 119 -0.40 -9.65 -2.93
CA GLN A 119 -1.44 -10.48 -3.55
C GLN A 119 -2.29 -9.71 -4.58
N LEU A 120 -2.34 -8.38 -4.45
CA LEU A 120 -3.12 -7.49 -5.31
C LEU A 120 -2.31 -7.00 -6.51
N MET A 121 -1.03 -6.74 -6.32
CA MET A 121 -0.19 -6.24 -7.40
C MET A 121 0.16 -7.41 -8.32
N PRO A 122 -0.01 -7.25 -9.65
CA PRO A 122 0.52 -8.24 -10.57
C PRO A 122 2.01 -8.33 -10.28
N SER A 123 2.49 -9.52 -9.93
CA SER A 123 3.90 -9.84 -9.99
C SER A 123 4.38 -9.33 -11.34
N LYS A 124 5.44 -8.52 -11.42
CA LYS A 124 6.08 -8.22 -12.70
C LYS A 124 6.50 -9.56 -13.31
N GLY A 125 5.59 -10.20 -14.02
CA GLY A 125 5.87 -11.18 -15.03
C GLY A 125 6.66 -10.37 -16.05
N LYS A 126 7.96 -10.63 -16.05
CA LYS A 126 8.92 -10.15 -17.02
C LYS A 126 8.33 -10.42 -18.40
N GLY A 127 7.67 -9.42 -18.97
CA GLY A 127 7.35 -9.38 -20.39
C GLY A 127 8.68 -9.19 -21.10
N LEU A 128 9.33 -10.31 -21.39
CA LEU A 128 10.40 -10.37 -22.36
C LEU A 128 9.69 -10.36 -23.72
N ASN A 129 9.72 -9.24 -24.42
CA ASN A 129 9.66 -9.20 -25.87
C ASN A 129 10.44 -7.98 -26.35
#